data_AF-A0A9X7JKR2-F1
#
_entry.id   AF-A0A9X7JKR2-F1
#
_cell.length_a   1.000
_cell.length_b   1.000
_cell.length_c   1.000
_cell.angle_alpha   90.00
_cell.angle_beta   90.00
_cell.angle_gamma   90.00
#
_symmetry.space_group_name_H-M   'P 1'
#
loop_
_entity.id
_entity.type
_entity.pdbx_description
1 polymer ?
#
loop_
_entity_poly.entity_id
_entity_poly.type
_entity_poly.pdbx_seq_one_letter_code
_entity_poly.pdbx_strand_id
1 'polypeptide(L)'
;MGFGTHTRRVRDERVPLIRRHRALRCAVGHYCPLGFNATWAYLAATACPAPDLRRDPEALLRALATLEESRAVRLAEAADFAVRRHAEKAAGRRTPRASDTARLHGPRWPSATAPSRLGLIAAVADRYSAFRQVPYPDDTYHRDIPVRQLAGLHARLDASGSSYLRALGHVGHAAAAELAATVHDIRSLTRPGYAPVHAYLLPWLRFAGLLTYATEVATAGHRPNARETAPVRQLP
;
A
#
# COMPACT_ATOMS: atom_id res chain seq x y z
N MET A 1 14.24 -20.59 -3.97
CA MET A 1 12.97 -20.85 -4.69
C MET A 1 12.31 -19.52 -4.99
N GLY A 2 11.53 -19.42 -6.08
CA GLY A 2 10.92 -18.15 -6.51
C GLY A 2 9.39 -18.19 -6.45
N PHE A 3 8.77 -17.04 -6.75
CA PHE A 3 7.31 -16.85 -6.73
C PHE A 3 6.54 -17.99 -7.42
N GLY A 4 6.87 -18.31 -8.68
CA GLY A 4 6.17 -19.35 -9.45
C GLY A 4 6.28 -20.76 -8.86
N THR A 5 7.36 -21.07 -8.13
CA THR A 5 7.48 -22.36 -7.43
C THR A 5 6.47 -22.44 -6.29
N HIS A 6 6.29 -21.34 -5.56
CA HIS A 6 5.33 -21.27 -4.48
C HIS A 6 3.89 -21.31 -5.00
N THR A 7 3.57 -20.61 -6.09
CA THR A 7 2.21 -20.62 -6.66
C THR A 7 1.79 -21.99 -7.17
N ARG A 8 2.69 -22.76 -7.79
CA ARG A 8 2.43 -24.17 -8.16
C ARG A 8 2.11 -25.01 -6.92
N ARG A 9 2.85 -24.80 -5.83
CA ARG A 9 2.65 -25.55 -4.57
C ARG A 9 1.37 -25.17 -3.84
N VAL A 10 0.83 -23.97 -4.07
CA VAL A 10 -0.49 -23.57 -3.55
C VAL A 10 -1.62 -24.30 -4.30
N ARG A 11 -1.44 -24.56 -5.60
CA ARG A 11 -2.40 -25.27 -6.45
C ARG A 11 -2.36 -26.79 -6.31
N ASP A 12 -1.27 -27.34 -5.78
CA ASP A 12 -1.10 -28.78 -5.64
C ASP A 12 -2.00 -29.36 -4.55
N GLU A 13 -3.11 -29.97 -4.96
CA GLU A 13 -4.11 -30.59 -4.08
C GLU A 13 -3.58 -31.82 -3.33
N ARG A 14 -2.49 -32.44 -3.82
CA ARG A 14 -1.84 -33.58 -3.15
C ARG A 14 -1.10 -33.16 -1.89
N VAL A 15 -0.87 -31.86 -1.71
CA VAL A 15 -0.15 -31.28 -0.57
C VAL A 15 -1.16 -30.84 0.50
N PRO A 16 -0.92 -31.17 1.79
CA PRO A 16 -1.78 -30.72 2.89
C PRO A 16 -2.01 -29.20 2.89
N LEU A 17 -3.23 -28.77 3.21
CA LEU A 17 -3.63 -27.35 3.18
C LEU A 17 -2.67 -26.43 3.96
N ILE A 18 -2.17 -26.87 5.11
CA ILE A 18 -1.20 -26.09 5.90
C ILE A 18 0.09 -25.77 5.13
N ARG A 19 0.56 -26.70 4.29
CA ARG A 19 1.75 -26.51 3.44
C ARG A 19 1.42 -25.63 2.23
N ARG A 20 0.22 -25.74 1.66
CA ARG A 20 -0.28 -24.83 0.62
C ARG A 20 -0.38 -23.39 1.16
N HIS A 21 -0.95 -23.21 2.34
CA HIS A 21 -1.02 -21.93 3.05
C HIS A 21 0.38 -21.33 3.30
N ARG A 22 1.34 -22.15 3.77
CA ARG A 22 2.74 -21.72 3.92
C ARG A 22 3.36 -21.30 2.58
N ALA A 23 3.06 -22.03 1.50
CA ALA A 23 3.52 -21.65 0.16
C ALA A 23 2.95 -20.30 -0.28
N LEU A 24 1.67 -20.01 0.00
CA LEU A 24 1.10 -18.68 -0.28
C LEU A 24 1.82 -17.58 0.49
N ARG A 25 2.12 -17.80 1.79
CA ARG A 25 2.92 -16.84 2.57
C ARG A 25 4.30 -16.60 1.93
N CYS A 26 4.97 -17.64 1.45
CA CYS A 26 6.23 -17.47 0.73
C CYS A 26 6.06 -16.69 -0.59
N ALA A 27 5.01 -16.95 -1.37
CA ALA A 27 4.70 -16.17 -2.57
C ALA A 27 4.48 -14.68 -2.25
N VAL A 28 3.73 -14.38 -1.17
CA VAL A 28 3.56 -13.02 -0.66
C VAL A 28 4.91 -12.41 -0.28
N GLY A 29 5.78 -13.15 0.41
CA GLY A 29 7.14 -12.70 0.75
C GLY A 29 7.98 -12.26 -0.45
N HIS A 30 7.76 -12.85 -1.63
CA HIS A 30 8.49 -12.49 -2.86
C HIS A 30 7.95 -11.24 -3.58
N TYR A 31 6.67 -10.90 -3.41
CA TYR A 31 6.04 -9.83 -4.19
C TYR A 31 5.58 -8.64 -3.32
N CYS A 32 4.93 -8.93 -2.18
CA CYS A 32 4.50 -7.99 -1.13
C CYS A 32 4.39 -6.50 -1.54
N PRO A 33 3.48 -6.14 -2.48
CA PRO A 33 3.43 -4.79 -3.06
C PRO A 33 3.02 -3.71 -2.05
N LEU A 34 2.36 -4.11 -0.96
CA LEU A 34 2.06 -3.27 0.20
C LEU A 34 2.93 -3.63 1.41
N GLY A 35 4.03 -4.37 1.25
CA GLY A 35 4.74 -5.03 2.37
C GLY A 35 3.99 -6.25 2.90
N PHE A 36 4.68 -7.13 3.62
CA PHE A 36 4.20 -8.50 3.88
C PHE A 36 2.84 -8.58 4.59
N ASN A 37 2.72 -8.01 5.79
CA ASN A 37 1.49 -8.14 6.60
C ASN A 37 0.30 -7.42 5.94
N ALA A 38 0.49 -6.19 5.46
CA ALA A 38 -0.55 -5.45 4.77
C ALA A 38 -1.00 -6.11 3.44
N THR A 39 -0.07 -6.72 2.69
CA THR A 39 -0.43 -7.55 1.51
C THR A 39 -1.25 -8.76 1.94
N TRP A 40 -0.86 -9.43 3.03
CA TRP A 40 -1.59 -10.58 3.56
C TRP A 40 -3.00 -10.19 4.02
N ALA A 41 -3.15 -9.07 4.73
CA ALA A 41 -4.43 -8.53 5.17
C ALA A 41 -5.33 -8.16 3.98
N TYR A 42 -4.76 -7.53 2.94
CA TYR A 42 -5.46 -7.25 1.69
C TYR A 42 -6.02 -8.55 1.08
N LEU A 43 -5.17 -9.56 0.90
CA LEU A 43 -5.57 -10.83 0.28
C LEU A 43 -6.63 -11.59 1.08
N ALA A 44 -6.49 -11.64 2.41
CA ALA A 44 -7.46 -12.28 3.28
C ALA A 44 -8.83 -11.60 3.18
N ALA A 45 -8.85 -10.25 3.17
CA ALA A 45 -10.08 -9.48 3.08
C ALA A 45 -10.77 -9.59 1.71
N THR A 46 -10.02 -9.84 0.64
CA THR A 46 -10.59 -10.01 -0.71
C THR A 46 -10.96 -11.45 -1.04
N ALA A 47 -10.60 -12.43 -0.22
CA ALA A 47 -10.87 -13.85 -0.46
C ALA A 47 -12.29 -14.30 -0.07
N CYS A 48 -13.30 -13.47 -0.34
CA CYS A 48 -14.71 -13.71 -0.03
C CYS A 48 -15.29 -14.96 -0.75
N PRO A 49 -16.34 -15.63 -0.21
CA PRO A 49 -17.19 -15.21 0.92
C PRO A 49 -16.62 -15.55 2.31
N ALA A 50 -15.74 -16.55 2.44
CA ALA A 50 -15.10 -16.91 3.70
C ALA A 50 -13.59 -16.56 3.66
N PRO A 51 -13.11 -15.58 4.45
CA PRO A 51 -11.72 -15.11 4.36
C PRO A 51 -10.69 -16.01 5.07
N ASP A 52 -11.09 -17.16 5.62
CA ASP A 52 -10.18 -18.04 6.39
C ASP A 52 -9.26 -18.86 5.46
N LEU A 53 -8.18 -18.23 5.02
CA LEU A 53 -7.14 -18.83 4.17
C LEU A 53 -6.49 -20.08 4.77
N ARG A 54 -6.65 -20.34 6.08
CA ARG A 54 -6.05 -21.51 6.76
C ARG A 54 -6.95 -22.73 6.66
N ARG A 55 -8.25 -22.55 6.47
CA ARG A 55 -9.27 -23.60 6.51
C ARG A 55 -10.02 -23.77 5.19
N ASP A 56 -10.04 -22.76 4.33
CA ASP A 56 -10.71 -22.80 3.03
C ASP A 56 -9.68 -22.86 1.87
N PRO A 57 -9.50 -24.04 1.23
CA PRO A 57 -8.69 -24.17 0.02
C PRO A 57 -9.12 -23.25 -1.13
N GLU A 58 -10.41 -22.96 -1.28
CA GLU A 58 -10.92 -22.09 -2.33
C GLU A 58 -10.58 -20.62 -2.04
N ALA A 59 -10.69 -20.17 -0.78
CA ALA A 59 -10.21 -18.86 -0.37
C ALA A 59 -8.71 -18.69 -0.65
N LEU A 60 -7.93 -19.74 -0.42
CA LEU A 60 -6.50 -19.75 -0.71
C LEU A 60 -6.22 -19.56 -2.21
N LEU A 61 -7.00 -20.20 -3.08
CA LEU A 61 -6.88 -20.06 -4.54
C LEU A 61 -7.34 -18.69 -5.03
N ARG A 62 -8.42 -18.12 -4.47
CA ARG A 62 -8.87 -16.75 -4.77
C ARG A 62 -7.83 -15.70 -4.37
N ALA A 63 -7.23 -15.86 -3.19
CA ALA A 63 -6.13 -15.00 -2.74
C ALA A 63 -4.91 -15.11 -3.66
N LEU A 64 -4.57 -16.33 -4.10
CA LEU A 64 -3.49 -16.54 -5.06
C LEU A 64 -3.78 -15.85 -6.40
N ALA A 65 -4.98 -16.01 -6.95
CA ALA A 65 -5.39 -15.38 -8.20
C ALA A 65 -5.29 -13.85 -8.13
N THR A 66 -5.78 -13.25 -7.04
CA THR A 66 -5.68 -11.80 -6.80
C THR A 66 -4.22 -11.32 -6.76
N LEU A 67 -3.33 -12.12 -6.14
CA LEU A 67 -1.91 -11.80 -6.05
C LEU A 67 -1.21 -11.91 -7.43
N GLU A 68 -1.56 -12.93 -8.21
CA GLU A 68 -1.00 -13.16 -9.54
C GLU A 68 -1.46 -12.11 -10.56
N GLU A 69 -2.73 -11.71 -10.54
CA GLU A 69 -3.27 -10.63 -11.35
C GLU A 69 -2.49 -9.33 -11.10
N SER A 70 -2.34 -8.96 -9.83
CA SER A 70 -1.56 -7.78 -9.45
C SER A 70 -0.11 -7.89 -9.93
N ARG A 71 0.50 -9.07 -9.76
CA ARG A 71 1.89 -9.29 -10.18
C ARG A 71 2.07 -9.21 -11.69
N ALA A 72 1.10 -9.69 -12.47
CA ALA A 72 1.12 -9.59 -13.93
C ALA A 72 1.16 -8.11 -14.36
N VAL A 73 0.31 -7.26 -13.77
CA VAL A 73 0.31 -5.81 -14.01
C VAL A 73 1.67 -5.21 -13.63
N ARG A 74 2.22 -5.54 -12.47
CA ARG A 74 3.55 -5.03 -12.05
C ARG A 74 4.66 -5.42 -13.03
N LEU A 75 4.64 -6.64 -13.56
CA LEU A 75 5.64 -7.10 -14.52
C LEU A 75 5.52 -6.38 -15.86
N ALA A 76 4.31 -6.15 -16.35
CA ALA A 76 4.06 -5.36 -17.55
C ALA A 76 4.58 -3.92 -17.37
N GLU A 77 4.21 -3.26 -16.27
CA GLU A 77 4.70 -1.91 -15.95
C GLU A 77 6.23 -1.85 -15.85
N ALA A 78 6.87 -2.89 -15.31
CA ALA A 78 8.32 -2.97 -15.21
C ALA A 78 9.00 -3.15 -16.57
N ALA A 79 8.40 -3.93 -17.47
CA ALA A 79 8.86 -4.12 -18.85
C ALA A 79 8.77 -2.79 -19.63
N ASP A 80 7.62 -2.11 -19.57
CA ASP A 80 7.41 -0.81 -20.20
C ASP A 80 8.41 0.23 -19.68
N PHE A 81 8.62 0.24 -18.36
CA PHE A 81 9.63 1.09 -17.73
C PHE A 81 11.03 0.81 -18.27
N ALA A 82 11.42 -0.46 -18.40
CA ALA A 82 12.73 -0.86 -18.89
C ALA A 82 12.95 -0.41 -20.35
N VAL A 83 11.95 -0.59 -21.22
CA VAL A 83 11.99 -0.12 -22.62
C VAL A 83 12.20 1.39 -22.68
N ARG A 84 11.38 2.16 -21.94
CA ARG A 84 11.51 3.62 -21.88
C ARG A 84 12.88 4.05 -21.34
N ARG A 85 13.38 3.40 -20.28
CA ARG A 85 14.68 3.71 -19.70
C ARG A 85 15.83 3.38 -20.64
N HIS A 86 15.72 2.32 -21.44
CA HIS A 86 16.70 1.98 -22.46
C HIS A 86 16.81 3.11 -23.49
N ALA A 87 15.68 3.59 -24.02
CA ALA A 87 15.63 4.70 -24.97
C ALA A 87 16.16 6.02 -24.36
N GLU A 88 15.77 6.34 -23.13
CA GLU A 88 16.25 7.55 -22.44
C GLU A 88 17.76 7.51 -22.17
N LYS A 89 18.31 6.34 -21.80
CA LYS A 89 19.76 6.17 -21.63
C LYS A 89 20.50 6.37 -22.95
N ALA A 90 19.97 5.84 -24.05
CA ALA A 90 20.54 6.05 -25.39
C ALA A 90 20.49 7.53 -25.80
N ALA A 91 19.45 8.26 -25.39
CA ALA A 91 19.31 9.70 -25.59
C ALA A 91 20.05 10.56 -24.53
N GLY A 92 20.96 9.98 -23.74
CA GLY A 92 21.81 10.71 -22.78
C GLY A 92 21.18 11.00 -21.40
N ARG A 93 19.89 10.70 -21.18
CA ARG A 93 19.23 10.88 -19.87
C ARG A 93 19.47 9.67 -18.95
N ARG A 94 20.54 9.76 -18.15
CA ARG A 94 20.98 8.68 -17.25
C ARG A 94 20.23 8.61 -15.92
N THR A 95 19.64 9.71 -15.44
CA THR A 95 18.86 9.75 -14.19
C THR A 95 17.35 9.54 -14.47
N PRO A 96 16.68 8.59 -13.80
CA PRO A 96 15.22 8.45 -13.87
C PRO A 96 14.50 9.69 -13.33
N ARG A 97 13.26 9.92 -13.78
CA ARG A 97 12.43 11.00 -13.24
C ARG A 97 12.03 10.69 -11.80
N ALA A 98 11.90 11.72 -10.95
CA ALA A 98 11.47 11.54 -9.57
C ALA A 98 10.10 10.82 -9.46
N SER A 99 9.18 11.10 -10.39
CA SER A 99 7.89 10.42 -10.50
C SER A 99 8.03 8.91 -10.74
N ASP A 100 9.02 8.49 -11.51
CA ASP A 100 9.26 7.07 -11.79
C ASP A 100 9.79 6.36 -10.56
N THR A 101 10.73 6.99 -9.86
CA THR A 101 11.29 6.49 -8.60
C THR A 101 10.20 6.35 -7.53
N ALA A 102 9.38 7.38 -7.33
CA ALA A 102 8.26 7.34 -6.38
C ALA A 102 7.27 6.21 -6.73
N ARG A 103 6.95 6.08 -8.02
CA ARG A 103 6.07 5.02 -8.55
C ARG A 103 6.66 3.61 -8.34
N LEU A 104 7.97 3.45 -8.30
CA LEU A 104 8.61 2.14 -8.13
C LEU A 104 8.75 1.70 -6.67
N HIS A 105 8.95 2.65 -5.74
CA HIS A 105 9.33 2.37 -4.36
C HIS A 105 8.22 2.59 -3.32
N GLY A 106 7.12 3.27 -3.67
CA GLY A 106 5.99 3.47 -2.77
C GLY A 106 5.09 2.23 -2.62
N PRO A 107 4.38 2.07 -1.49
CA PRO A 107 3.36 1.05 -1.36
C PRO A 107 2.24 1.34 -2.35
N ARG A 108 1.91 0.36 -3.19
CA ARG A 108 0.75 0.42 -4.08
C ARG A 108 0.24 -0.97 -4.37
N TRP A 109 -1.00 -1.09 -4.83
CA TRP A 109 -1.53 -2.32 -5.39
C TRP A 109 -1.60 -2.18 -6.92
N PRO A 110 -0.68 -2.78 -7.69
CA PRO A 110 -0.79 -2.78 -9.15
C PRO A 110 -2.04 -3.55 -9.58
N SER A 111 -2.89 -2.91 -10.37
CA SER A 111 -4.12 -3.51 -10.93
C SER A 111 -4.55 -2.76 -12.18
N ALA A 112 -5.26 -3.44 -13.09
CA ALA A 112 -5.82 -2.82 -14.30
C ALA A 112 -7.03 -1.93 -13.97
N THR A 113 -7.79 -2.30 -12.93
CA THR A 113 -8.90 -1.53 -12.37
C THR A 113 -8.50 -0.89 -11.05
N ALA A 114 -9.39 -0.08 -10.46
CA ALA A 114 -9.20 0.38 -9.09
C ALA A 114 -9.04 -0.82 -8.13
N PRO A 115 -8.09 -0.77 -7.18
CA PRO A 115 -7.90 -1.85 -6.22
C PRO A 115 -9.10 -1.96 -5.26
N SER A 116 -9.24 -3.11 -4.61
CA SER A 116 -10.35 -3.36 -3.69
C SER A 116 -10.29 -2.41 -2.49
N ARG A 117 -11.38 -1.64 -2.30
CA ARG A 117 -11.54 -0.77 -1.12
C ARG A 117 -11.43 -1.58 0.17
N LEU A 118 -12.12 -2.72 0.25
CA LEU A 118 -12.08 -3.60 1.41
C LEU A 118 -10.66 -4.13 1.68
N GLY A 119 -9.94 -4.52 0.63
CA GLY A 119 -8.54 -4.94 0.74
C GLY A 119 -7.64 -3.82 1.27
N LEU A 120 -7.83 -2.58 0.80
CA LEU A 120 -7.07 -1.41 1.29
C LEU A 120 -7.41 -1.07 2.74
N ILE A 121 -8.68 -1.16 3.15
CA ILE A 121 -9.07 -0.99 4.57
C ILE A 121 -8.33 -2.00 5.45
N ALA A 122 -8.32 -3.28 5.06
CA ALA A 122 -7.64 -4.31 5.84
C ALA A 122 -6.12 -4.09 5.88
N ALA A 123 -5.51 -3.70 4.76
CA ALA A 123 -4.09 -3.36 4.68
C ALA A 123 -3.72 -2.16 5.59
N VAL A 124 -4.55 -1.11 5.59
CA VAL A 124 -4.37 0.07 6.44
C VAL A 124 -4.57 -0.30 7.91
N ALA A 125 -5.59 -1.10 8.25
CA ALA A 125 -5.85 -1.54 9.62
C ALA A 125 -4.68 -2.34 10.21
N ASP A 126 -4.12 -3.29 9.45
CA ASP A 126 -2.92 -4.04 9.84
C ASP A 126 -1.75 -3.10 10.17
N ARG A 127 -1.48 -2.15 9.27
CA ARG A 127 -0.37 -1.22 9.46
C ARG A 127 -0.61 -0.21 10.58
N TYR A 128 -1.85 0.23 10.75
CA TYR A 128 -2.25 1.14 11.81
C TYR A 128 -2.09 0.48 13.18
N SER A 129 -2.45 -0.80 13.32
CA SER A 129 -2.19 -1.57 14.54
C SER A 129 -0.69 -1.63 14.84
N ALA A 130 0.16 -1.89 13.83
CA ALA A 130 1.61 -1.90 14.03
C ALA A 130 2.14 -0.51 14.42
N PHE A 131 1.67 0.56 13.78
CA PHE A 131 2.03 1.94 14.10
C PHE A 131 1.74 2.28 15.57
N ARG A 132 0.55 1.91 16.08
CA ARG A 132 0.16 2.16 17.48
C ARG A 132 0.96 1.37 18.52
N GLN A 133 1.63 0.29 18.10
CA GLN A 133 2.46 -0.53 18.99
C GLN A 133 3.91 -0.04 19.05
N VAL A 134 4.33 0.90 18.19
CA VAL A 134 5.70 1.42 18.21
C VAL A 134 5.86 2.33 19.43
N PRO A 135 6.82 2.05 20.33
CA PRO A 135 7.04 2.88 21.49
C PRO A 135 7.49 4.29 21.07
N TYR A 136 7.03 5.27 21.85
CA TYR A 136 7.34 6.67 21.66
C TYR A 136 8.69 7.01 22.32
N PRO A 137 9.59 7.82 21.71
CA PRO A 137 10.82 8.24 22.38
C PRO A 137 10.49 9.15 23.57
N ASP A 138 11.13 8.89 24.72
CA ASP A 138 11.05 9.74 25.89
C ASP A 138 11.97 10.99 25.73
N ASP A 139 11.69 12.04 26.51
CA ASP A 139 12.41 13.33 26.54
C ASP A 139 13.93 13.16 26.77
N THR A 140 14.34 12.02 27.29
CA THR A 140 15.73 11.64 27.56
C THR A 140 16.56 11.35 26.30
N TYR A 141 15.95 11.11 25.12
CA TYR A 141 16.67 10.63 23.93
C TYR A 141 17.03 11.70 22.89
N HIS A 142 16.47 12.92 22.94
CA HIS A 142 16.58 13.88 21.83
C HIS A 142 16.81 15.34 22.27
N ARG A 143 17.99 15.89 21.94
CA ARG A 143 18.32 17.31 22.17
C ARG A 143 17.89 18.24 21.02
N ASP A 144 17.70 17.70 19.81
CA ASP A 144 17.60 18.51 18.58
C ASP A 144 16.18 18.62 18.00
N ILE A 145 15.26 17.72 18.41
CA ILE A 145 13.86 17.74 17.96
C ILE A 145 12.98 17.83 19.22
N PRO A 146 12.13 18.87 19.36
CA PRO A 146 11.22 18.95 20.49
C PRO A 146 10.30 17.72 20.49
N VAL A 147 10.30 16.95 21.58
CA VAL A 147 9.41 15.80 21.73
C VAL A 147 7.94 16.20 21.53
N ARG A 148 7.54 17.42 21.91
CA ARG A 148 6.19 17.93 21.61
C ARG A 148 5.86 17.95 20.10
N GLN A 149 6.83 18.24 19.24
CA GLN A 149 6.63 18.25 17.78
C GLN A 149 6.39 16.82 17.26
N LEU A 150 7.19 15.85 17.72
CA LEU A 150 7.01 14.43 17.39
C LEU A 150 5.66 13.90 17.88
N ALA A 151 5.23 14.30 19.09
CA ALA A 151 3.94 13.92 19.67
C ALA A 151 2.79 14.47 18.83
N GLY A 152 2.88 15.74 18.43
CA GLY A 152 1.90 16.37 17.55
C GLY A 152 1.79 15.68 16.18
N LEU A 153 2.93 15.32 15.58
CA LEU A 153 2.95 14.58 14.31
C LEU A 153 2.35 13.18 14.44
N HIS A 154 2.70 12.47 15.51
CA HIS A 154 2.13 11.16 15.80
C HIS A 154 0.61 11.24 15.99
N ALA A 155 0.12 12.21 16.77
CA ALA A 155 -1.30 12.40 17.03
C ALA A 155 -2.09 12.74 15.74
N ARG A 156 -1.55 13.59 14.87
CA ARG A 156 -2.18 13.91 13.57
C ARG A 156 -2.26 12.68 12.66
N LEU A 157 -1.19 11.88 12.63
CA LEU A 157 -1.16 10.64 11.85
C LEU A 157 -2.11 9.57 12.43
N ASP A 158 -2.19 9.45 13.75
CA ASP A 158 -3.15 8.59 14.45
C ASP A 158 -4.59 8.97 14.15
N ALA A 159 -4.92 10.27 14.25
CA ALA A 159 -6.24 10.80 13.92
C ALA A 159 -6.62 10.53 12.45
N SER A 160 -5.66 10.70 11.52
CA SER A 160 -5.87 10.40 10.10
C SER A 160 -6.17 8.91 9.87
N GLY A 161 -5.41 8.02 10.51
CA GLY A 161 -5.64 6.57 10.44
C GLY A 161 -6.98 6.15 11.02
N SER A 162 -7.31 6.64 12.21
CA SER A 162 -8.57 6.39 12.90
C SER A 162 -9.76 6.88 12.08
N SER A 163 -9.69 8.09 11.53
CA SER A 163 -10.71 8.68 10.66
C SER A 163 -10.96 7.84 9.41
N TYR A 164 -9.89 7.46 8.69
CA TYR A 164 -9.97 6.61 7.49
C TYR A 164 -10.69 5.28 7.80
N LEU A 165 -10.33 4.62 8.89
CA LEU A 165 -10.90 3.32 9.26
C LEU A 165 -12.36 3.44 9.71
N ARG A 166 -12.70 4.47 10.51
CA ARG A 166 -14.09 4.75 10.93
C ARG A 166 -14.99 5.07 9.74
N ALA A 167 -14.45 5.78 8.75
CA ALA A 167 -15.16 6.09 7.50
C ALA A 167 -15.12 4.95 6.47
N LEU A 168 -14.63 3.74 6.84
CA LEU A 168 -14.54 2.58 5.95
C LEU A 168 -13.87 2.91 4.60
N GLY A 169 -12.76 3.67 4.68
CA GLY A 169 -11.95 4.08 3.55
C GLY A 169 -12.49 5.27 2.74
N HIS A 170 -13.60 5.88 3.14
CA HIS A 170 -14.09 7.12 2.53
C HIS A 170 -13.37 8.33 3.11
N VAL A 171 -12.75 9.14 2.26
CA VAL A 171 -11.94 10.29 2.67
C VAL A 171 -12.26 11.48 1.78
N GLY A 172 -12.52 12.63 2.39
CA GLY A 172 -12.68 13.90 1.68
C GLY A 172 -11.34 14.57 1.32
N HIS A 173 -11.37 15.50 0.37
CA HIS A 173 -10.17 16.20 -0.10
C HIS A 173 -9.42 16.96 1.02
N ALA A 174 -10.14 17.57 1.97
CA ALA A 174 -9.53 18.28 3.10
C ALA A 174 -8.71 17.33 4.00
N ALA A 175 -9.28 16.18 4.38
CA ALA A 175 -8.57 15.18 5.18
C ALA A 175 -7.36 14.59 4.45
N ALA A 176 -7.45 14.41 3.13
CA ALA A 176 -6.30 13.98 2.32
C ALA A 176 -5.18 15.04 2.30
N ALA A 177 -5.54 16.34 2.23
CA ALA A 177 -4.57 17.43 2.28
C ALA A 177 -3.88 17.54 3.65
N GLU A 178 -4.62 17.39 4.75
CA GLU A 178 -4.07 17.35 6.11
C GLU A 178 -3.09 16.19 6.31
N LEU A 179 -3.43 15.01 5.80
CA LEU A 179 -2.53 13.86 5.79
C LEU A 179 -1.25 14.17 5.01
N ALA A 180 -1.38 14.74 3.80
CA ALA A 180 -0.23 15.08 2.96
C ALA A 180 0.71 16.08 3.66
N ALA A 181 0.17 17.10 4.33
CA ALA A 181 0.93 18.04 5.14
C ALA A 181 1.64 17.33 6.30
N THR A 182 0.94 16.45 7.01
CA THR A 182 1.53 15.66 8.11
C THR A 182 2.69 14.76 7.61
N VAL A 183 2.52 14.10 6.46
CA VAL A 183 3.58 13.28 5.84
C VAL A 183 4.78 14.14 5.43
N HIS A 184 4.53 15.32 4.89
CA HIS A 184 5.58 16.26 4.52
C HIS A 184 6.40 16.67 5.75
N ASP A 185 5.74 17.07 6.84
CA ASP A 185 6.40 17.43 8.09
C ASP A 185 7.24 16.26 8.64
N ILE A 186 6.72 15.02 8.63
CA ILE A 186 7.48 13.85 9.09
C ILE A 186 8.72 13.63 8.22
N ARG A 187 8.61 13.76 6.88
CA ARG A 187 9.75 13.63 5.96
C ARG A 187 10.78 14.74 6.15
N SER A 188 10.35 15.95 6.50
CA SER A 188 11.27 17.07 6.78
C SER A 188 12.20 16.78 7.97
N LEU A 189 11.76 15.91 8.90
CA LEU A 189 12.56 15.47 10.04
C LEU A 189 13.50 14.30 9.73
N THR A 190 13.34 13.62 8.59
CA THR A 190 14.28 12.58 8.15
C THR A 190 15.51 13.20 7.51
N ARG A 191 16.63 13.26 8.27
CA ARG A 191 17.91 13.80 7.79
C ARG A 191 18.86 12.66 7.39
N PRO A 192 19.57 12.76 6.25
CA PRO A 192 20.61 11.80 5.89
C PRO A 192 21.64 11.66 7.02
N GLY A 193 21.93 10.41 7.46
CA GLY A 193 22.95 10.11 8.46
C GLY A 193 22.51 10.15 9.94
N TYR A 194 21.28 10.54 10.27
CA TYR A 194 20.82 10.63 11.67
C TYR A 194 20.04 9.39 12.12
N ALA A 195 20.75 8.36 12.58
CA ALA A 195 20.20 7.03 12.88
C ALA A 195 19.15 6.96 14.02
N PRO A 196 19.24 7.73 15.13
CA PRO A 196 18.34 7.53 16.29
C PRO A 196 16.88 7.86 16.00
N VAL A 197 16.61 8.99 15.33
CA VAL A 197 15.23 9.42 15.01
C VAL A 197 14.60 8.55 13.92
N HIS A 198 15.42 7.98 13.02
CA HIS A 198 14.92 7.10 11.95
C HIS A 198 14.29 5.80 12.48
N ALA A 199 14.71 5.32 13.66
CA ALA A 199 14.10 4.13 14.27
C ALA A 199 12.58 4.29 14.50
N TYR A 200 12.14 5.51 14.80
CA TYR A 200 10.74 5.85 15.05
C TYR A 200 10.02 6.34 13.79
N LEU A 201 10.67 7.20 13.00
CA LEU A 201 10.03 7.81 11.83
C LEU A 201 9.83 6.83 10.67
N LEU A 202 10.69 5.82 10.50
CA LEU A 202 10.55 4.86 9.40
C LEU A 202 9.27 4.01 9.50
N PRO A 203 8.91 3.44 10.67
CA PRO A 203 7.59 2.85 10.88
C PRO A 203 6.42 3.79 10.57
N TRP A 204 6.50 5.06 11.02
CA TRP A 204 5.46 6.06 10.75
C TRP A 204 5.32 6.33 9.26
N LEU A 205 6.44 6.51 8.55
CA LEU A 205 6.44 6.73 7.10
C LEU A 205 5.93 5.52 6.31
N ARG A 206 6.16 4.29 6.78
CA ARG A 206 5.57 3.08 6.18
C ARG A 206 4.05 3.05 6.33
N PHE A 207 3.53 3.50 7.48
CA PHE A 207 2.10 3.67 7.69
C PHE A 207 1.52 4.81 6.86
N ALA A 208 2.09 6.00 6.98
CA ALA A 208 1.69 7.19 6.27
C ALA A 208 1.70 6.99 4.75
N GLY A 209 2.71 6.30 4.21
CA GLY A 209 2.78 5.98 2.78
C GLY A 209 1.63 5.09 2.31
N LEU A 210 1.26 4.06 3.08
CA LEU A 210 0.13 3.19 2.74
C LEU A 210 -1.20 3.95 2.86
N LEU A 211 -1.36 4.75 3.92
CA LEU A 211 -2.55 5.55 4.13
C LEU A 211 -2.73 6.59 3.02
N THR A 212 -1.65 7.29 2.64
CA THR A 212 -1.67 8.26 1.53
C THR A 212 -2.14 7.59 0.24
N TYR A 213 -1.53 6.46 -0.13
CA TYR A 213 -1.95 5.69 -1.30
C TYR A 213 -3.44 5.30 -1.24
N ALA A 214 -3.92 4.81 -0.11
CA ALA A 214 -5.32 4.42 0.05
C ALA A 214 -6.28 5.62 -0.07
N THR A 215 -5.92 6.79 0.48
CA THR A 215 -6.70 8.03 0.36
C THR A 215 -6.71 8.58 -1.07
N GLU A 216 -5.60 8.46 -1.80
CA GLU A 216 -5.52 8.84 -3.22
C GLU A 216 -6.44 7.97 -4.08
N VAL A 217 -6.46 6.65 -3.84
CA VAL A 217 -7.40 5.74 -4.52
C VAL A 217 -8.85 6.10 -4.20
N ALA A 218 -9.16 6.37 -2.93
CA ALA A 218 -10.52 6.70 -2.50
C ALA A 218 -11.03 8.03 -3.12
N THR A 219 -10.18 9.04 -3.20
CA THR A 219 -10.52 10.34 -3.79
C THR A 219 -10.56 10.29 -5.33
N ALA A 220 -9.68 9.51 -5.97
CA ALA A 220 -9.70 9.31 -7.42
C ALA A 220 -10.96 8.58 -7.90
N GLY A 221 -11.45 7.60 -7.12
CA GLY A 221 -12.71 6.90 -7.39
C GLY A 221 -13.97 7.77 -7.23
N HIS A 222 -13.85 8.93 -6.58
CA HIS A 222 -14.96 9.88 -6.37
C HIS A 222 -15.04 10.97 -7.45
N ARG A 223 -14.30 10.89 -8.57
CA ARG A 223 -14.57 11.79 -9.70
C ARG A 223 -15.95 11.43 -10.29
N PRO A 224 -16.98 12.30 -10.20
CA PRO A 224 -18.22 12.05 -10.92
C PRO A 224 -17.87 11.97 -12.41
N ASN A 225 -18.35 10.92 -13.07
CA ASN A 225 -18.16 10.74 -14.50
C ASN A 225 -18.68 11.99 -15.22
N ALA A 226 -17.79 12.80 -15.79
CA ALA A 226 -18.14 13.95 -16.64
C ALA A 226 -18.80 13.55 -17.97
N ARG A 227 -19.33 12.32 -18.07
CA ARG A 227 -20.05 11.77 -19.23
C ARG A 227 -21.57 11.73 -19.04
N GLU A 228 -22.08 12.13 -17.87
CA GLU A 228 -23.53 12.08 -17.57
C GLU A 228 -24.19 13.47 -17.49
N THR A 229 -23.57 14.48 -18.13
CA THR A 229 -24.16 15.82 -18.32
C THR A 229 -24.13 16.20 -19.81
N ALA A 230 -24.71 15.36 -20.66
CA ALA A 230 -25.18 15.81 -21.96
C ALA A 230 -26.69 16.10 -21.83
N PRO A 231 -27.16 17.35 -22.04
CA PRO A 231 -28.59 17.61 -22.08
C PRO A 231 -29.19 16.84 -23.25
N VAL A 232 -30.22 16.05 -22.97
CA VAL A 232 -31.07 15.43 -23.99
C VAL A 232 -31.62 16.55 -24.87
N ARG A 233 -31.07 16.71 -26.07
CA ARG A 233 -31.68 17.51 -27.13
C ARG A 233 -33.00 16.84 -27.49
N GLN A 234 -34.10 17.38 -26.98
CA GLN A 234 -35.40 17.20 -27.60
C GLN A 234 -35.42 18.01 -28.90
N LEU A 235 -35.81 17.38 -30.01
CA LEU A 235 -36.23 18.01 -31.25
C LEU A 235 -36.81 16.93 -32.18
N PRO A 236 -37.82 17.24 -33.02
CA PRO A 236 -38.93 18.19 -32.88
C PRO A 236 -40.25 17.50 -32.47
#